data_AF-A0A7C4RUS6-F1
#
_entry.id   AF-A0A7C4RUS6-F1
#
_cell.length_a   1.000
_cell.length_b   1.000
_cell.length_c   1.000
_cell.angle_alpha   90.00
_cell.angle_beta   90.00
_cell.angle_gamma   90.00
#
_symmetry.space_group_name_H-M   'P 1'
#
loop_
_entity.id
_entity.type
_entity.pdbx_description
1 polymer ?
#
loop_
_entity_poly.entity_id
_entity_poly.type
_entity_poly.pdbx_seq_one_letter_code
_entity_poly.pdbx_strand_id
1 'polypeptide(L)'
;MKDRGNVIQGVLHHHKVDESFPVGFLVSIADRVSTSERLDYNTQEKEEAVEAKQLESVMAHISLTSQPIRKWYKTICRFSKIDREVFPKNEPLDSQTENLMYKNLWNEFYELIRAEEIKETDNLCEYDRLYYILKEYTSNIPSAFYYSHPDISLFSHLSSTAAIAVALYREFETEIEDKNFRFLKDLAKDLEAHSKDHKVLGLVKGDLSGIQEFIYNIPTEHALKKLKGRLFYLDFFDLHNRSLDFKTRRITGSKPYHEWWRSFLSCSSSKSYRQA
;
A
#
# COMPACT_ATOMS: atom_id res chain seq x y z
N MET A 1 -23.22 0.78 0.70
CA MET A 1 -21.94 1.45 1.05
C MET A 1 -21.37 2.35 -0.05
N LYS A 2 -21.77 2.21 -1.33
CA LYS A 2 -21.28 3.01 -2.47
C LYS A 2 -22.00 4.35 -2.68
N ASP A 3 -22.35 5.02 -1.58
CA ASP A 3 -22.97 6.34 -1.68
C ASP A 3 -21.91 7.40 -1.44
N ARG A 4 -21.95 8.50 -2.20
CA ARG A 4 -21.02 9.63 -2.06
C ARG A 4 -20.99 10.17 -0.63
N GLY A 5 -22.12 10.11 0.07
CA GLY A 5 -22.22 10.40 1.49
C GLY A 5 -21.29 9.53 2.34
N ASN A 6 -21.23 8.22 2.09
CA ASN A 6 -20.36 7.29 2.83
C ASN A 6 -18.86 7.56 2.61
N VAL A 7 -18.46 7.96 1.40
CA VAL A 7 -17.06 8.35 1.11
C VAL A 7 -16.69 9.60 1.91
N ILE A 8 -17.56 10.62 1.90
CA ILE A 8 -17.38 11.85 2.67
C ILE A 8 -17.31 11.54 4.17
N GLN A 9 -18.20 10.67 4.67
CA GLN A 9 -18.18 10.26 6.07
C GLN A 9 -16.92 9.47 6.43
N GLY A 10 -16.44 8.62 5.53
CA GLY A 10 -15.16 7.92 5.69
C GLY A 10 -14.01 8.91 5.87
N VAL A 11 -13.94 9.94 5.03
CA VAL A 11 -12.92 11.00 5.14
C VAL A 11 -13.10 11.84 6.41
N LEU A 12 -14.31 12.22 6.79
CA LEU A 12 -14.54 13.07 7.97
C LEU A 12 -14.30 12.34 9.29
N HIS A 13 -14.55 11.03 9.35
CA HIS A 13 -14.55 10.26 10.58
C HIS A 13 -13.42 9.21 10.65
N HIS A 14 -12.45 9.19 9.73
CA HIS A 14 -11.35 8.21 9.77
C HIS A 14 -10.48 8.25 11.04
N HIS A 15 -10.47 9.35 11.81
CA HIS A 15 -9.78 9.40 13.10
C HIS A 15 -10.66 8.98 14.28
N LYS A 16 -11.98 8.86 14.09
CA LYS A 16 -12.95 8.54 15.14
C LYS A 16 -13.57 7.17 14.88
N VAL A 17 -13.43 6.31 15.87
CA VAL A 17 -14.16 5.05 15.92
C VAL A 17 -15.63 5.36 16.24
N ASP A 18 -16.45 5.49 15.20
CA ASP A 18 -17.88 5.79 15.31
C ASP A 18 -18.71 4.81 14.45
N GLU A 19 -19.51 3.99 15.13
CA GLU A 19 -20.37 2.97 14.53
C GLU A 19 -21.52 3.56 13.70
N SER A 20 -21.84 4.83 13.90
CA SER A 20 -22.80 5.57 13.09
C SER A 20 -22.36 5.64 11.62
N PHE A 21 -21.05 5.47 11.37
CA PHE A 21 -20.43 5.53 10.05
C PHE A 21 -19.60 4.27 9.78
N PRO A 22 -20.22 3.17 9.31
CA PRO A 22 -19.55 1.87 9.15
C PRO A 22 -18.27 1.94 8.30
N VAL A 23 -18.28 2.72 7.22
CA VAL A 23 -17.11 2.96 6.36
C VAL A 23 -16.01 3.71 7.12
N GLY A 24 -16.36 4.79 7.82
CA GLY A 24 -15.41 5.56 8.62
C GLY A 24 -14.81 4.74 9.75
N PHE A 25 -15.62 3.92 10.42
CA PHE A 25 -15.14 3.03 11.48
C PHE A 25 -14.13 2.01 10.94
N LEU A 26 -14.45 1.35 9.85
CA LEU A 26 -13.55 0.36 9.24
C LEU A 26 -12.24 0.98 8.74
N VAL A 27 -12.33 2.16 8.09
CA VAL A 27 -11.14 2.91 7.66
C VAL A 27 -10.32 3.35 8.87
N SER A 28 -10.94 3.75 9.98
CA SER A 28 -10.23 4.16 11.19
C SER A 28 -9.42 3.03 11.82
N ILE A 29 -9.96 1.81 11.82
CA ILE A 29 -9.23 0.62 12.29
C ILE A 29 -8.06 0.35 11.34
N ALA A 30 -8.31 0.33 10.03
CA ALA A 30 -7.28 0.07 9.04
C ALA A 30 -6.14 1.10 9.09
N ASP A 31 -6.46 2.37 9.33
CA ASP A 31 -5.51 3.47 9.49
C ASP A 31 -4.61 3.24 10.71
N ARG A 32 -5.20 2.89 11.86
CA ARG A 32 -4.45 2.54 13.08
C ARG A 32 -3.53 1.34 12.87
N VAL A 33 -4.01 0.30 12.19
CA VAL A 33 -3.18 -0.88 11.88
C VAL A 33 -2.01 -0.51 10.97
N SER A 34 -2.27 0.28 9.92
CA SER A 34 -1.24 0.76 8.99
C SER A 34 -0.16 1.63 9.67
N THR A 35 -0.52 2.35 10.74
CA THR A 35 0.39 3.25 11.46
C THR A 35 1.09 2.65 12.68
N SER A 36 0.67 1.46 13.13
CA SER A 36 1.15 0.85 14.38
C SER A 36 2.67 0.59 14.46
N GLU A 37 3.37 0.49 13.33
CA GLU A 37 4.81 0.21 13.26
C GLU A 37 5.66 1.49 13.05
N ARG A 38 5.08 2.68 13.20
CA ARG A 38 5.83 3.94 13.03
C ARG A 38 6.92 4.09 14.10
N LEU A 39 8.08 4.59 13.66
CA LEU A 39 9.15 4.97 14.57
C LEU A 39 8.82 6.34 15.17
N ASP A 40 8.40 6.34 16.43
CA ASP A 40 8.22 7.58 17.18
C ASP A 40 9.56 8.20 17.54
N TYR A 41 9.62 9.53 17.51
CA TYR A 41 10.79 10.25 18.00
C TYR A 41 10.96 10.02 19.51
N ASN A 42 12.19 9.70 19.92
CA ASN A 42 12.53 9.75 21.33
C ASN A 42 12.61 11.22 21.82
N THR A 43 12.67 11.44 23.14
CA THR A 43 12.62 12.79 23.73
C THR A 43 13.72 13.73 23.20
N GLN A 44 14.94 13.20 23.00
CA GLN A 44 16.07 13.98 22.46
C GLN A 44 15.89 14.28 20.97
N GLU A 45 15.42 13.30 20.20
CA GLU A 45 15.14 13.47 18.77
C GLU A 45 14.03 14.50 18.51
N LYS A 46 13.03 14.62 19.40
CA LYS A 46 11.98 15.65 19.26
C LYS A 46 12.52 17.07 19.43
N GLU A 47 13.50 17.26 20.31
CA GLU A 47 14.13 18.57 20.55
C GLU A 47 15.08 18.95 19.41
N GLU A 48 15.71 17.96 18.78
CA GLU A 48 16.62 18.12 17.64
C GLU A 48 15.93 18.01 16.26
N ALA A 49 14.65 17.62 16.24
CA ALA A 49 13.91 17.43 15.01
C ALA A 49 13.76 18.76 14.28
N VAL A 50 14.46 18.86 13.15
CA VAL A 50 14.14 19.88 12.14
C VAL A 50 12.70 19.61 11.69
N GLU A 51 11.84 20.63 11.73
CA GLU A 51 10.47 20.59 11.19
C GLU A 51 10.46 20.50 9.65
N ALA A 52 11.26 19.60 9.07
CA ALA A 52 11.27 19.31 7.65
C ALA A 52 10.07 18.42 7.33
N LYS A 53 9.21 18.86 6.42
CA LYS A 53 8.03 18.13 5.94
C LYS A 53 8.41 17.25 4.74
N GLN A 54 9.65 16.80 4.67
CA GLN A 54 10.14 15.94 3.61
C GLN A 54 10.14 14.48 4.06
N LEU A 55 9.91 13.59 3.10
CA LEU A 55 10.01 12.15 3.33
C LEU A 55 11.48 11.77 3.55
N GLU A 56 11.79 11.20 4.70
CA GLU A 56 13.08 10.60 5.01
C GLU A 56 13.27 9.30 4.22
N SER A 57 14.50 9.04 3.81
CA SER A 57 14.88 7.80 3.15
C SER A 57 14.93 6.68 4.17
N VAL A 58 14.21 5.59 3.93
CA VAL A 58 14.27 4.37 4.78
C VAL A 58 15.71 3.88 4.99
N MET A 59 16.58 4.07 3.99
CA MET A 59 18.00 3.68 4.07
C MET A 59 18.79 4.52 5.08
N ALA A 60 18.32 5.71 5.45
CA ALA A 60 18.94 6.54 6.49
C ALA A 60 18.89 5.83 7.85
N HIS A 61 17.82 5.09 8.14
CA HIS A 61 17.64 4.42 9.44
C HIS A 61 18.44 3.11 9.57
N ILE A 62 19.14 2.67 8.52
CA ILE A 62 19.95 1.45 8.54
C ILE A 62 21.40 1.84 8.85
N SER A 63 21.92 1.38 9.99
CA SER A 63 23.34 1.52 10.32
C SER A 63 24.02 0.16 10.46
N LEU A 64 25.04 -0.10 9.64
CA LEU A 64 25.88 -1.31 9.71
C LEU A 64 27.09 -1.13 10.64
N THR A 65 27.32 0.08 11.14
CA THR A 65 28.47 0.44 11.99
C THR A 65 27.99 1.33 13.14
N SER A 66 28.76 1.50 14.20
CA SER A 66 28.40 2.42 15.32
C SER A 66 28.48 3.91 14.96
N GLN A 67 28.44 4.27 13.67
CA GLN A 67 28.41 5.64 13.19
C GLN A 67 27.02 6.25 13.43
N PRO A 68 26.95 7.58 13.67
CA PRO A 68 25.68 8.27 13.81
C PRO A 68 24.89 8.18 12.50
N ILE A 69 23.60 7.88 12.63
CA ILE A 69 22.65 7.85 11.51
C ILE A 69 22.55 9.25 10.92
N ARG A 70 22.78 9.35 9.61
CA ARG A 70 22.58 10.59 8.85
C ARG A 70 21.21 10.56 8.23
N LYS A 71 20.43 11.63 8.39
CA LYS A 71 19.14 11.79 7.73
C LYS A 71 19.33 12.13 6.26
N TRP A 72 18.45 11.59 5.43
CA TRP A 72 18.43 11.84 3.98
C TRP A 72 16.99 12.11 3.56
N TYR A 73 16.75 13.28 2.97
CA TYR A 73 15.42 13.77 2.64
C TYR A 73 15.17 13.67 1.14
N LYS A 74 14.05 13.07 0.75
CA LYS A 74 13.59 13.03 -0.63
C LYS A 74 13.09 14.40 -1.08
N THR A 75 13.30 14.70 -2.36
CA THR A 75 12.75 15.90 -2.99
C THR A 75 11.24 15.76 -3.20
N ILE A 76 10.49 16.83 -2.90
CA ILE A 76 9.04 16.88 -3.09
C ILE A 76 8.72 17.03 -4.57
N CYS A 77 8.42 15.92 -5.23
CA CYS A 77 8.12 15.88 -6.66
C CYS A 77 7.32 14.62 -7.01
N ARG A 78 6.85 14.55 -8.25
CA ARG A 78 6.19 13.34 -8.75
C ARG A 78 7.15 12.15 -8.77
N PHE A 79 6.61 10.93 -8.65
CA PHE A 79 7.38 9.70 -8.69
C PHE A 79 8.16 9.55 -10.01
N SER A 80 7.53 9.85 -11.16
CA SER A 80 8.20 9.77 -12.47
C SER A 80 9.34 10.77 -12.69
N LYS A 81 9.42 11.84 -11.87
CA LYS A 81 10.45 12.89 -11.98
C LYS A 81 11.75 12.52 -11.24
N ILE A 82 11.82 11.34 -10.61
CA ILE A 82 13.05 10.92 -9.92
C ILE A 82 14.13 10.57 -10.96
N ASP A 83 15.16 11.39 -11.03
CA ASP A 83 16.41 11.12 -11.74
C ASP A 83 17.62 11.21 -10.80
N ARG A 84 18.84 11.19 -11.36
CA ARG A 84 20.09 11.27 -10.59
C ARG A 84 20.25 12.57 -9.79
N GLU A 85 19.61 13.66 -10.18
CA GLU A 85 19.66 14.96 -9.50
C GLU A 85 18.62 15.07 -8.37
N VAL A 86 17.62 14.18 -8.37
CA VAL A 86 16.48 14.12 -7.44
C VAL A 86 16.68 13.06 -6.34
N PHE A 87 17.89 12.51 -6.21
CA PHE A 87 18.24 11.62 -5.10
C PHE A 87 18.08 12.32 -3.74
N PRO A 88 17.82 11.55 -2.66
CA PRO A 88 17.77 12.10 -1.32
C PRO A 88 19.01 12.95 -1.02
N LYS A 89 18.83 14.03 -0.26
CA LYS A 89 19.90 14.93 0.18
C LYS A 89 20.03 14.91 1.69
N ASN A 90 21.24 15.12 2.19
CA ASN A 90 21.53 15.10 3.63
C ASN A 90 21.09 16.37 4.38
N GLU A 91 20.67 17.39 3.65
CA GLU A 91 20.13 18.64 4.20
C GLU A 91 18.67 18.79 3.76
N PRO A 92 17.76 19.17 4.68
CA PRO A 92 16.40 19.48 4.32
C PRO A 92 16.32 20.78 3.52
N LEU A 93 15.25 20.94 2.76
CA LEU A 93 14.89 22.17 2.08
C LEU A 93 14.56 23.26 3.11
N ASP A 94 14.83 24.50 2.75
CA ASP A 94 14.30 25.64 3.50
C ASP A 94 12.77 25.69 3.37
N SER A 95 12.10 26.29 4.36
CA SER A 95 10.63 26.32 4.41
C SER A 95 9.99 27.04 3.22
N GLN A 96 10.65 28.00 2.58
CA GLN A 96 10.05 28.71 1.42
C GLN A 96 10.05 27.79 0.20
N THR A 97 11.18 27.15 -0.08
CA THR A 97 11.32 26.17 -1.17
C THR A 97 10.39 24.99 -0.95
N GLU A 98 10.35 24.43 0.26
CA GLU A 98 9.46 23.33 0.62
C GLU A 98 7.98 23.65 0.32
N ASN A 99 7.49 24.80 0.80
CA ASN A 99 6.10 25.23 0.58
C ASN A 99 5.79 25.46 -0.91
N LEU A 100 6.74 26.03 -1.67
CA LEU A 100 6.58 26.23 -3.11
C LEU A 100 6.47 24.88 -3.85
N MET A 101 7.31 23.90 -3.49
CA MET A 101 7.29 22.57 -4.10
C MET A 101 5.98 21.83 -3.80
N TYR A 102 5.50 21.89 -2.56
CA TYR A 102 4.18 21.35 -2.20
C TYR A 102 3.05 22.00 -2.98
N LYS A 103 3.05 23.33 -3.09
CA LYS A 103 2.03 24.07 -3.85
C LYS A 103 2.03 23.66 -5.32
N ASN A 104 3.20 23.55 -5.93
CA ASN A 104 3.32 23.13 -7.32
C ASN A 104 2.83 21.69 -7.53
N LEU A 105 3.24 20.75 -6.66
CA LEU A 105 2.80 19.36 -6.71
C LEU A 105 1.28 19.23 -6.53
N TRP A 106 0.70 19.97 -5.59
CA TRP A 106 -0.74 20.02 -5.35
C TRP A 106 -1.51 20.57 -6.56
N ASN A 107 -1.03 21.66 -7.16
CA ASN A 107 -1.67 22.24 -8.34
C ASN A 107 -1.63 21.25 -9.51
N GLU A 108 -0.49 20.61 -9.78
CA GLU A 108 -0.38 19.58 -10.82
C GLU A 108 -1.37 18.41 -10.55
N PHE A 109 -1.46 17.93 -9.30
CA PHE A 109 -2.39 16.87 -8.91
C PHE A 109 -3.86 17.29 -9.10
N TYR A 110 -4.22 18.47 -8.61
CA TYR A 110 -5.59 18.98 -8.63
C TYR A 110 -6.09 19.20 -10.06
N GLU A 111 -5.25 19.80 -10.92
CA GLU A 111 -5.58 20.00 -12.33
C GLU A 111 -5.77 18.66 -13.06
N LEU A 112 -4.92 17.66 -12.77
CA LEU A 112 -5.08 16.32 -13.31
C LEU A 112 -6.41 15.68 -12.86
N ILE A 113 -6.67 15.61 -11.55
CA ILE A 113 -7.92 15.02 -11.03
C ILE A 113 -9.16 15.71 -11.62
N ARG A 114 -9.13 17.05 -11.76
CA ARG A 114 -10.22 17.81 -12.38
C ARG A 114 -10.41 17.46 -13.85
N ALA A 115 -9.33 17.26 -14.59
CA ALA A 115 -9.38 16.94 -16.02
C ALA A 115 -9.74 15.48 -16.31
N GLU A 116 -9.37 14.55 -15.43
CA GLU A 116 -9.55 13.10 -15.63
C GLU A 116 -11.01 12.65 -15.49
N GLU A 117 -11.88 13.49 -14.91
CA GLU A 117 -13.32 13.22 -14.66
C GLU A 117 -13.57 11.84 -14.03
N ILE A 118 -12.76 11.47 -13.02
CA ILE A 118 -12.81 10.14 -12.40
C ILE A 118 -14.23 9.85 -11.90
N LYS A 119 -14.81 8.77 -12.41
CA LYS A 119 -16.20 8.39 -12.12
C LYS A 119 -16.24 7.39 -10.98
N GLU A 120 -17.18 7.57 -10.06
CA GLU A 120 -17.53 6.56 -9.06
C GLU A 120 -18.20 5.38 -9.79
N THR A 121 -17.43 4.32 -10.05
CA THR A 121 -17.90 3.13 -10.78
C THR A 121 -17.26 1.88 -10.19
N ASP A 122 -17.89 0.73 -10.42
CA ASP A 122 -17.32 -0.59 -10.10
C ASP A 122 -16.26 -1.05 -11.12
N ASN A 123 -15.79 -0.15 -11.98
CA ASN A 123 -14.79 -0.45 -12.98
C ASN A 123 -13.40 -0.52 -12.33
N LEU A 124 -12.79 -1.71 -12.37
CA LEU A 124 -11.41 -1.93 -11.90
C LEU A 124 -10.42 -0.95 -12.54
N CYS A 125 -10.64 -0.56 -13.81
CA CYS A 125 -9.78 0.41 -14.48
C CYS A 125 -9.79 1.80 -13.84
N GLU A 126 -10.91 2.23 -13.24
CA GLU A 126 -10.98 3.53 -12.54
C GLU A 126 -10.23 3.48 -11.21
N TYR A 127 -10.29 2.34 -10.49
CA TYR A 127 -9.49 2.14 -9.29
C TYR A 127 -8.00 2.11 -9.60
N ASP A 128 -7.59 1.41 -10.66
CA ASP A 128 -6.20 1.39 -11.11
C ASP A 128 -5.72 2.80 -11.48
N ARG A 129 -6.55 3.57 -12.19
CA ARG A 129 -6.25 4.96 -12.55
C ARG A 129 -6.01 5.81 -11.31
N LEU A 130 -6.92 5.78 -10.34
CA LEU A 130 -6.75 6.49 -9.07
C LEU A 130 -5.49 6.02 -8.32
N TYR A 131 -5.25 4.71 -8.28
CA TYR A 131 -4.08 4.13 -7.64
C TYR A 131 -2.76 4.65 -8.25
N TYR A 132 -2.65 4.68 -9.58
CA TYR A 132 -1.45 5.20 -10.25
C TYR A 132 -1.30 6.71 -10.12
N ILE A 133 -2.40 7.47 -10.11
CA ILE A 133 -2.36 8.92 -9.84
C ILE A 133 -1.86 9.16 -8.41
N LEU A 134 -2.41 8.46 -7.41
CA LEU A 134 -1.93 8.56 -6.03
C LEU A 134 -0.47 8.15 -5.92
N LYS A 135 -0.05 7.07 -6.58
CA LYS A 135 1.36 6.65 -6.64
C LYS A 135 2.24 7.76 -7.18
N GLU A 136 1.84 8.38 -8.29
CA GLU A 136 2.62 9.43 -8.95
C GLU A 136 2.80 10.67 -8.06
N TYR A 137 1.78 11.09 -7.32
CA TYR A 137 1.81 12.35 -6.58
C TYR A 137 2.10 12.21 -5.08
N THR A 138 1.99 11.01 -4.50
CA THR A 138 2.07 10.82 -3.04
C THR A 138 3.20 9.88 -2.59
N SER A 139 4.02 9.35 -3.51
CA SER A 139 5.15 8.45 -3.16
C SER A 139 6.37 9.16 -2.56
N ASN A 140 6.53 10.46 -2.82
CA ASN A 140 7.71 11.24 -2.40
C ASN A 140 7.40 12.27 -1.30
N ILE A 141 6.21 12.19 -0.69
CA ILE A 141 5.80 13.02 0.44
C ILE A 141 5.50 12.12 1.64
N PRO A 142 5.75 12.57 2.88
CA PRO A 142 5.51 11.77 4.06
C PRO A 142 4.03 11.68 4.40
N SER A 143 3.61 10.55 4.98
CA SER A 143 2.24 10.38 5.49
C SER A 143 1.99 11.18 6.77
N ALA A 144 3.04 11.35 7.59
CA ALA A 144 3.03 12.12 8.82
C ALA A 144 4.46 12.60 9.11
N PHE A 145 4.60 13.77 9.73
CA PHE A 145 5.91 14.37 10.02
C PHE A 145 6.02 15.01 11.42
N TYR A 146 4.92 15.08 12.18
CA TYR A 146 4.89 15.77 13.48
C TYR A 146 5.22 14.89 14.68
N TYR A 147 4.83 13.61 14.66
CA TYR A 147 4.88 12.74 15.85
C TYR A 147 5.88 11.58 15.71
N SER A 148 6.20 11.21 14.48
CA SER A 148 7.07 10.10 14.10
C SER A 148 8.04 10.53 13.01
N HIS A 149 9.11 9.75 12.85
CA HIS A 149 10.03 9.88 11.72
C HIS A 149 9.22 9.80 10.41
N PRO A 150 9.37 10.78 9.50
CA PRO A 150 8.61 10.83 8.25
C PRO A 150 9.22 9.87 7.22
N ASP A 151 9.29 8.57 7.49
CA ASP A 151 9.93 7.56 6.63
C ASP A 151 8.94 6.75 5.78
N ILE A 152 7.65 6.84 6.11
CA ILE A 152 6.55 6.25 5.36
C ILE A 152 5.97 7.26 4.37
N SER A 153 5.97 6.91 3.08
CA SER A 153 5.30 7.73 2.05
C SER A 153 3.78 7.71 2.23
N LEU A 154 3.13 8.84 1.89
CA LEU A 154 1.68 8.93 1.90
C LEU A 154 1.05 7.84 1.00
N PHE A 155 1.64 7.54 -0.15
CA PHE A 155 1.17 6.46 -1.02
C PHE A 155 1.17 5.08 -0.33
N SER A 156 2.25 4.73 0.37
CA SER A 156 2.37 3.42 1.04
C SER A 156 1.37 3.29 2.19
N HIS A 157 1.18 4.38 2.93
CA HIS A 157 0.18 4.44 3.99
C HIS A 157 -1.24 4.31 3.43
N LEU A 158 -1.63 5.10 2.43
CA LEU A 158 -2.95 5.01 1.79
C LEU A 158 -3.21 3.62 1.20
N SER A 159 -2.21 3.03 0.54
CA SER A 159 -2.33 1.71 -0.10
C SER A 159 -2.51 0.59 0.93
N SER A 160 -1.75 0.63 2.03
CA SER A 160 -1.87 -0.37 3.09
C SER A 160 -3.17 -0.20 3.88
N THR A 161 -3.57 1.03 4.21
CA THR A 161 -4.88 1.33 4.82
C THR A 161 -6.02 0.80 3.95
N ALA A 162 -6.00 1.06 2.64
CA ALA A 162 -7.02 0.54 1.73
C ALA A 162 -7.04 -0.99 1.67
N ALA A 163 -5.87 -1.65 1.59
CA ALA A 163 -5.79 -3.11 1.56
C ALA A 163 -6.32 -3.75 2.85
N ILE A 164 -5.96 -3.20 4.01
CA ILE A 164 -6.43 -3.66 5.32
C ILE A 164 -7.93 -3.44 5.44
N ALA A 165 -8.42 -2.25 5.06
CA ALA A 165 -9.84 -1.93 5.05
C ALA A 165 -10.65 -2.94 4.23
N VAL A 166 -10.22 -3.22 2.99
CA VAL A 166 -10.89 -4.20 2.13
C VAL A 166 -10.85 -5.62 2.72
N ALA A 167 -9.72 -6.03 3.31
CA ALA A 167 -9.60 -7.33 3.96
C ALA A 167 -10.56 -7.47 5.16
N LEU A 168 -10.64 -6.44 6.01
CA LEU A 168 -11.57 -6.39 7.14
C LEU A 168 -13.03 -6.40 6.67
N TYR A 169 -13.34 -5.64 5.61
CA TYR A 169 -14.69 -5.61 5.04
C TYR A 169 -15.10 -6.99 4.54
N ARG A 170 -14.20 -7.68 3.82
CA ARG A 170 -14.48 -9.02 3.29
C ARG A 170 -14.64 -10.07 4.38
N GLU A 171 -13.93 -9.97 5.49
CA GLU A 171 -14.05 -10.92 6.60
C GLU A 171 -15.40 -10.75 7.33
N PHE A 172 -15.78 -9.51 7.59
CA PHE A 172 -16.96 -9.13 8.40
C PHE A 172 -18.14 -8.59 7.58
N GLU A 173 -18.23 -8.92 6.29
CA GLU A 173 -19.25 -8.37 5.40
C GLU A 173 -20.66 -8.61 5.95
N THR A 174 -20.94 -9.84 6.39
CA THR A 174 -22.24 -10.22 6.98
C THR A 174 -22.57 -9.43 8.24
N GLU A 175 -21.60 -9.26 9.13
CA GLU A 175 -21.76 -8.55 10.39
C GLU A 175 -21.97 -7.05 10.16
N ILE A 176 -21.29 -6.48 9.16
CA ILE A 176 -21.45 -5.08 8.76
C ILE A 176 -22.85 -4.85 8.15
N GLU A 177 -23.33 -5.77 7.30
CA GLU A 177 -24.68 -5.73 6.72
C GLU A 177 -25.77 -5.82 7.80
N ASP A 178 -25.57 -6.70 8.79
CA ASP A 178 -26.46 -6.87 9.94
C ASP A 178 -26.30 -5.75 11.00
N LYS A 179 -25.43 -4.75 10.76
CA LYS A 179 -25.09 -3.65 11.69
C LYS A 179 -24.57 -4.14 13.05
N ASN A 180 -23.96 -5.31 13.09
CA ASN A 180 -23.33 -5.89 14.26
C ASN A 180 -21.83 -5.55 14.32
N PHE A 181 -21.50 -4.41 14.91
CA PHE A 181 -20.12 -3.91 14.98
C PHE A 181 -19.31 -4.46 16.15
N ARG A 182 -19.81 -5.46 16.89
CA ARG A 182 -19.16 -5.96 18.12
C ARG A 182 -17.72 -6.41 17.88
N PHE A 183 -17.48 -7.18 16.83
CA PHE A 183 -16.13 -7.66 16.49
C PHE A 183 -15.17 -6.53 16.13
N LEU A 184 -15.61 -5.53 15.38
CA LEU A 184 -14.76 -4.37 15.05
C LEU A 184 -14.44 -3.53 16.29
N LYS A 185 -15.35 -3.45 17.28
CA LYS A 185 -15.05 -2.81 18.57
C LYS A 185 -14.02 -3.57 19.38
N ASP A 186 -14.14 -4.90 19.42
CA ASP A 186 -13.20 -5.73 20.15
C ASP A 186 -11.81 -5.64 19.50
N LEU A 187 -11.74 -5.66 18.17
CA LEU A 187 -10.51 -5.41 17.43
C LEU A 187 -9.92 -4.01 17.70
N ALA A 188 -10.75 -2.97 17.76
CA ALA A 188 -10.30 -1.62 18.09
C ALA A 188 -9.70 -1.54 19.51
N LYS A 189 -10.31 -2.23 20.49
CA LYS A 189 -9.78 -2.33 21.86
C LYS A 189 -8.47 -3.09 21.91
N ASP A 190 -8.33 -4.17 21.15
CA ASP A 190 -7.09 -4.94 21.13
C ASP A 190 -5.93 -4.14 20.54
N LEU A 191 -6.20 -3.33 19.51
CA LEU A 191 -5.21 -2.41 18.96
C LEU A 191 -4.77 -1.38 20.00
N GLU A 192 -5.69 -0.83 20.80
CA GLU A 192 -5.36 0.07 21.89
C GLU A 192 -4.56 -0.64 23.01
N ALA A 193 -4.93 -1.88 23.32
CA ALA A 193 -4.27 -2.71 24.32
C ALA A 193 -2.96 -3.36 23.82
N HIS A 194 -2.58 -3.19 22.55
CA HIS A 194 -1.48 -3.89 21.88
C HIS A 194 -1.57 -5.43 22.02
N SER A 195 -2.79 -5.97 22.14
CA SER A 195 -3.03 -7.41 22.24
C SER A 195 -3.05 -8.06 20.84
N LYS A 196 -2.56 -9.29 20.75
CA LYS A 196 -2.52 -10.09 19.51
C LYS A 196 -3.51 -11.25 19.51
N ASP A 197 -4.56 -11.15 20.33
CA ASP A 197 -5.49 -12.25 20.58
C ASP A 197 -6.35 -12.58 19.35
N HIS A 198 -6.66 -11.60 18.50
CA HIS A 198 -7.48 -11.80 17.31
C HIS A 198 -6.64 -11.82 16.02
N LYS A 199 -6.56 -13.00 15.39
CA LYS A 199 -5.92 -13.20 14.07
C LYS A 199 -6.93 -12.98 12.95
N VAL A 200 -7.09 -11.73 12.54
CA VAL A 200 -8.11 -11.32 11.56
C VAL A 200 -7.55 -11.26 10.12
N LEU A 201 -6.23 -11.06 9.97
CA LEU A 201 -5.58 -10.88 8.67
C LEU A 201 -4.60 -12.02 8.39
N GLY A 202 -4.56 -12.46 7.13
CA GLY A 202 -3.59 -13.43 6.64
C GLY A 202 -2.59 -12.79 5.68
N LEU A 203 -1.30 -13.02 5.90
CA LEU A 203 -0.25 -12.63 4.96
C LEU A 203 -0.04 -13.74 3.93
N VAL A 204 -0.34 -13.45 2.66
CA VAL A 204 -0.10 -14.37 1.56
C VAL A 204 1.21 -14.00 0.87
N LYS A 205 2.16 -14.94 0.84
CA LYS A 205 3.44 -14.80 0.14
C LYS A 205 3.50 -15.80 -1.01
N GLY A 206 3.69 -15.30 -2.23
CA GLY A 206 4.05 -16.11 -3.40
C GLY A 206 5.53 -15.95 -3.75
N ASP A 207 6.14 -17.00 -4.29
CA ASP A 207 7.52 -16.97 -4.80
C ASP A 207 7.58 -17.71 -6.14
N LEU A 208 8.28 -17.12 -7.10
CA LEU A 208 8.47 -17.69 -8.45
C LEU A 208 9.86 -18.33 -8.53
N SER A 209 9.91 -19.65 -8.40
CA SER A 209 11.14 -20.43 -8.53
C SER A 209 11.50 -20.70 -10.00
N GLY A 210 12.78 -20.89 -10.29
CA GLY A 210 13.25 -21.28 -11.64
C GLY A 210 13.46 -20.12 -12.62
N ILE A 211 13.41 -18.86 -12.16
CA ILE A 211 13.61 -17.67 -13.00
C ILE A 211 14.95 -17.71 -13.75
N GLN A 212 16.05 -18.08 -13.08
CA GLN A 212 17.36 -18.15 -13.72
C GLN A 212 17.41 -19.17 -14.85
N GLU A 213 16.89 -20.38 -14.61
CA GLU A 213 16.80 -21.44 -15.62
C GLU A 213 15.95 -20.98 -16.81
N PHE A 214 14.80 -20.35 -16.53
CA PHE A 214 13.94 -19.80 -17.57
C PHE A 214 14.63 -18.70 -18.39
N ILE A 215 15.35 -17.76 -17.77
CA ILE A 215 15.98 -16.64 -18.48
C ILE A 215 17.16 -17.12 -19.35
N TYR A 216 18.02 -17.98 -18.82
CA TYR A 216 19.31 -18.30 -19.43
C TYR A 216 19.34 -19.57 -20.27
N ASN A 217 18.30 -20.41 -20.23
CA ASN A 217 18.18 -21.57 -21.12
C ASN A 217 17.75 -21.16 -22.55
N ILE A 218 18.57 -20.35 -23.22
CA ILE A 218 18.32 -19.81 -24.55
C ILE A 218 19.35 -20.33 -25.57
N PRO A 219 18.93 -20.66 -26.81
CA PRO A 219 19.87 -20.96 -27.89
C PRO A 219 20.70 -19.72 -28.26
N THR A 220 21.94 -19.93 -28.72
CA THR A 220 22.89 -18.87 -29.08
C THR A 220 22.37 -17.92 -30.17
N GLU A 221 21.56 -18.43 -31.10
CA GLU A 221 20.96 -17.63 -32.16
C GLU A 221 19.91 -16.64 -31.61
N HIS A 222 20.10 -15.36 -31.94
CA HIS A 222 19.26 -14.25 -31.46
C HIS A 222 19.13 -14.19 -29.93
N ALA A 223 20.14 -14.64 -29.19
CA ALA A 223 20.13 -14.75 -27.73
C ALA A 223 19.65 -13.47 -27.02
N LEU A 224 20.16 -12.29 -27.43
CA LEU A 224 19.75 -11.02 -26.82
C LEU A 224 18.25 -10.71 -27.00
N LYS A 225 17.68 -11.02 -28.18
CA LYS A 225 16.25 -10.79 -28.45
C LYS A 225 15.39 -11.75 -27.62
N LYS A 226 15.79 -13.02 -27.53
CA LYS A 226 15.12 -14.04 -26.73
C LYS A 226 15.20 -13.72 -25.24
N LEU A 227 16.35 -13.27 -24.76
CA LEU A 227 16.57 -12.84 -23.37
C LEU A 227 15.61 -11.70 -23.01
N LYS A 228 15.57 -10.63 -23.82
CA LYS A 228 14.64 -9.51 -23.60
C LYS A 228 13.18 -9.95 -23.63
N GLY A 229 12.81 -10.85 -24.54
CA GLY A 229 11.45 -11.40 -24.61
C GLY A 229 11.07 -12.21 -23.37
N ARG A 230 12.00 -13.01 -22.82
CA ARG A 230 11.77 -13.80 -21.60
C ARG A 230 11.72 -12.94 -20.34
N LEU A 231 12.58 -11.92 -20.24
CA LEU A 231 12.50 -10.94 -19.15
C LEU A 231 11.15 -10.21 -19.18
N PHE A 232 10.74 -9.71 -20.35
CA PHE A 232 9.43 -9.08 -20.51
C PHE A 232 8.27 -10.03 -20.17
N TYR A 233 8.37 -11.31 -20.56
CA TYR A 233 7.35 -12.31 -20.24
C TYR A 233 7.23 -12.53 -18.72
N LEU A 234 8.35 -12.60 -18.00
CA LEU A 234 8.35 -12.72 -16.54
C LEU A 234 7.73 -11.48 -15.88
N ASP A 235 8.11 -10.29 -16.33
CA ASP A 235 7.55 -9.04 -15.81
C ASP A 235 6.03 -8.98 -16.04
N PHE A 236 5.57 -9.35 -17.25
CA PHE A 236 4.15 -9.40 -17.58
C PHE A 236 3.38 -10.45 -16.77
N PHE A 237 3.98 -11.64 -16.57
CA PHE A 237 3.38 -12.70 -15.78
C PHE A 237 3.23 -12.30 -14.30
N ASP A 238 4.26 -11.68 -13.71
CA ASP A 238 4.18 -11.16 -12.33
C ASP A 238 3.08 -10.09 -12.20
N LEU A 239 3.04 -9.14 -13.13
CA LEU A 239 2.00 -8.09 -13.17
C LEU A 239 0.58 -8.67 -13.27
N HIS A 240 0.37 -9.68 -14.12
CA HIS A 240 -0.95 -10.30 -14.27
C HIS A 240 -1.38 -11.07 -13.01
N ASN A 241 -0.45 -11.76 -12.35
CA ASN A 241 -0.76 -12.51 -11.12
C ASN A 241 -1.11 -11.59 -9.94
N ARG A 242 -0.68 -10.32 -9.94
CA ARG A 242 -1.14 -9.32 -8.96
C ARG A 242 -2.59 -8.89 -9.17
N SER A 243 -3.12 -9.02 -10.39
CA SER A 243 -4.49 -8.64 -10.77
C SER A 243 -5.49 -9.79 -10.65
N LEU A 244 -5.02 -11.04 -10.54
CA LEU A 244 -5.90 -12.19 -10.36
C LEU A 244 -6.61 -12.11 -9.00
N ASP A 245 -7.92 -11.89 -9.08
CA ASP A 245 -8.86 -11.89 -7.96
C ASP A 245 -8.72 -13.19 -7.16
N PHE A 246 -8.01 -13.11 -6.03
CA PHE A 246 -7.95 -14.16 -5.04
C PHE A 246 -9.35 -14.29 -4.41
N LYS A 247 -10.19 -15.13 -5.02
CA LYS A 247 -11.38 -15.69 -4.38
C LYS A 247 -10.97 -16.67 -3.29
N THR A 248 -10.40 -16.15 -2.20
CA THR A 248 -10.32 -16.88 -0.94
C THR A 248 -11.74 -17.00 -0.40
N ARG A 249 -12.31 -18.22 -0.47
CA ARG A 249 -13.46 -18.57 0.39
C ARG A 249 -13.01 -18.38 1.84
N ARG A 250 -13.91 -17.90 2.71
CA ARG A 250 -13.72 -17.82 4.17
C ARG A 250 -12.91 -19.04 4.64
N ILE A 251 -11.72 -18.80 5.18
CA ILE A 251 -10.89 -19.89 5.73
C ILE A 251 -11.46 -20.20 7.12
N THR A 252 -12.65 -20.81 7.15
CA THR A 252 -13.24 -21.35 8.35
C THR A 252 -12.91 -22.84 8.41
N GLY A 253 -11.83 -23.20 9.12
CA GLY A 253 -11.56 -24.60 9.43
C GLY A 253 -10.10 -24.96 9.68
N SER A 254 -9.91 -25.76 10.74
CA SER A 254 -8.68 -26.38 11.25
C SER A 254 -8.00 -27.40 10.32
N LYS A 255 -7.90 -27.12 9.02
CA LYS A 255 -7.18 -27.99 8.07
C LYS A 255 -5.72 -27.59 7.88
N PRO A 256 -4.78 -28.55 7.90
CA PRO A 256 -3.35 -28.27 7.75
C PRO A 256 -3.03 -27.63 6.38
N TYR A 257 -2.13 -26.64 6.42
CA TYR A 257 -1.76 -25.75 5.31
C TYR A 257 -1.40 -26.44 3.98
N HIS A 258 -0.99 -27.71 3.99
CA HIS A 258 -0.57 -28.45 2.79
C HIS A 258 -1.71 -28.89 1.86
N GLU A 259 -2.93 -29.07 2.36
CA GLU A 259 -4.05 -29.53 1.50
C GLU A 259 -4.65 -28.39 0.67
N TRP A 260 -4.46 -27.14 1.08
CA TRP A 260 -5.07 -25.95 0.46
C TRP A 260 -4.49 -25.66 -0.93
N TRP A 261 -3.19 -25.89 -1.14
CA TRP A 261 -2.52 -25.69 -2.43
C TRP A 261 -3.07 -26.58 -3.55
N ARG A 262 -3.49 -27.82 -3.23
CA ARG A 262 -4.02 -28.76 -4.23
C ARG A 262 -5.39 -28.34 -4.75
N SER A 263 -6.24 -27.76 -3.89
CA SER A 263 -7.56 -27.26 -4.30
C SER A 263 -7.48 -25.95 -5.09
N PHE A 264 -6.40 -25.18 -4.93
CA PHE A 264 -6.17 -23.92 -5.65
C PHE A 264 -5.78 -24.16 -7.12
N LEU A 265 -4.92 -25.17 -7.37
CA LEU A 265 -4.49 -25.56 -8.72
C LEU A 265 -5.56 -26.35 -9.51
N SER A 266 -6.44 -27.09 -8.83
CA SER A 266 -7.49 -27.86 -9.52
C SER A 266 -8.59 -26.98 -10.11
N CYS A 267 -8.74 -25.74 -9.64
CA CYS A 267 -9.73 -24.79 -10.15
C CYS A 267 -9.25 -24.05 -11.42
N SER A 268 -7.94 -23.94 -11.64
CA SER A 268 -7.35 -23.39 -12.86
C SER A 268 -7.21 -24.41 -14.00
N SER A 269 -7.26 -25.72 -13.69
CA SER A 269 -7.09 -26.79 -14.69
C SER A 269 -8.37 -27.21 -15.42
N SER A 270 -9.54 -26.64 -15.11
CA SER A 270 -10.83 -27.08 -15.70
C SER A 270 -11.22 -26.40 -17.01
N LYS A 271 -10.39 -25.50 -17.58
CA LYS A 271 -10.54 -25.09 -18.98
C LYS A 271 -9.76 -26.04 -19.89
N SER A 272 -10.35 -27.21 -20.14
CA SER A 272 -9.85 -28.13 -21.17
C SER A 272 -9.89 -27.41 -22.52
N TYR A 273 -8.73 -27.25 -23.15
CA TYR A 273 -8.64 -27.07 -24.59
C TYR A 273 -9.33 -28.27 -25.25
N ARG A 274 -10.54 -28.09 -25.77
CA ARG A 274 -11.07 -29.00 -26.78
C ARG A 274 -10.34 -28.69 -28.08
N GLN A 275 -9.53 -29.65 -28.51
CA GLN A 275 -9.00 -29.72 -29.86
C GLN A 275 -10.16 -29.68 -30.86
N ALA A 276 -10.07 -28.78 -31.82
CA ALA A 276 -10.61 -28.89 -33.17
C ALA A 276 -9.64 -28.12 -34.09
#